data_AF-A0A662FRV1-F1
#
_entry.id   AF-A0A662FRV1-F1
#
_cell.length_a   1.000
_cell.length_b   1.000
_cell.length_c   1.000
_cell.angle_alpha   90.00
_cell.angle_beta   90.00
_cell.angle_gamma   90.00
#
_symmetry.space_group_name_H-M   'P 1'
#
loop_
_entity.id
_entity.type
_entity.pdbx_description
1 polymer ?
#
loop_
_entity_poly.entity_id
_entity_poly.type
_entity_poly.pdbx_seq_one_letter_code
_entity_poly.pdbx_strand_id
1 'polypeptide(L)'
;MKKMNSYPYYGYYSRQRAKSNTIKILALVLVGLIIGVAIGYLLQAGQISSFQQKISSLEEKVKSLEDELSQKEKDYEKLLSEKEELQQKYNELKKNYDNLLLNYTELQENYKKLLEEQKSQEEGVNETLNQLYEVLYYRIFSLYDYKTKSYYYAYYRVWAFDYLSYRLDPNIHTYASLENRFTADYIKQAVLSYKEPESSAIQEIAYDLYQISGGDPELFANLALQLVHQIYYNVTGYTKYPVETLVEGSGDCDNVAVLLASILAAGGLDTLVLLVEVETPQGVGGHAMVAVALPSPPDDLFQYGRDTYYYYEYMGKKFYLMEATWMKPDSSSYISPYLPESLYVPGALVGDNPWGDSISVVEVVYIPGG
;
A
#
# COMPACT_ATOMS: atom_id res chain seq x y z
N MET A 1 63.00 95.30 96.97
CA MET A 1 62.94 96.27 98.09
C MET A 1 61.59 96.15 98.80
N LYS A 2 61.35 96.67 100.02
CA LYS A 2 62.19 97.61 100.81
C LYS A 2 62.43 97.27 102.29
N LYS A 3 61.42 97.36 103.17
CA LYS A 3 61.54 97.36 104.64
C LYS A 3 60.19 96.99 105.32
N MET A 4 60.03 96.77 106.64
CA MET A 4 60.87 96.28 107.80
C MET A 4 60.12 96.63 109.11
N ASN A 5 60.52 96.04 110.26
CA ASN A 5 60.14 96.37 111.67
C ASN A 5 58.82 95.74 112.19
N SER A 6 58.71 95.26 113.45
CA SER A 6 59.68 95.23 114.57
C SER A 6 59.32 94.28 115.74
N TYR A 7 60.25 93.36 116.08
CA TYR A 7 60.64 92.89 117.45
C TYR A 7 59.60 92.21 118.39
N PRO A 8 60.02 91.46 119.45
CA PRO A 8 61.37 91.28 119.99
C PRO A 8 61.89 89.83 120.16
N TYR A 9 63.20 89.75 120.42
CA TYR A 9 63.91 88.62 121.04
C TYR A 9 63.33 88.27 122.43
N TYR A 10 63.40 87.01 122.88
CA TYR A 10 64.12 86.58 124.11
C TYR A 10 63.90 85.09 124.45
N GLY A 11 65.01 84.34 124.63
CA GLY A 11 65.17 83.29 125.66
C GLY A 11 64.39 81.94 125.60
N TYR A 12 65.12 80.86 125.27
CA TYR A 12 65.09 79.53 125.92
C TYR A 12 63.83 78.59 125.89
N TYR A 13 63.99 77.43 125.18
CA TYR A 13 63.43 76.05 125.39
C TYR A 13 61.94 75.61 125.09
N SER A 14 61.78 74.75 124.04
CA SER A 14 60.96 73.48 123.94
C SER A 14 59.55 73.35 123.24
N ARG A 15 59.42 72.30 122.35
CA ARG A 15 58.28 71.42 121.82
C ARG A 15 56.99 71.89 121.01
N GLN A 16 56.81 71.31 119.78
CA GLN A 16 55.61 70.75 119.02
C GLN A 16 54.47 71.51 118.19
N ARG A 17 54.26 71.05 116.90
CA ARG A 17 53.04 70.78 116.00
C ARG A 17 52.14 71.81 115.18
N ALA A 18 51.87 71.46 113.87
CA ALA A 18 50.70 71.73 112.93
C ALA A 18 50.36 73.17 112.37
N LYS A 19 49.49 73.47 111.35
CA LYS A 19 49.14 73.09 109.93
C LYS A 19 47.91 73.97 109.49
N SER A 20 47.78 74.57 108.27
CA SER A 20 46.48 75.18 107.80
C SER A 20 46.28 75.47 106.28
N ASN A 21 46.84 76.54 105.68
CA ASN A 21 46.29 77.14 104.44
C ASN A 21 46.49 76.37 103.11
N THR A 22 47.34 75.34 103.05
CA THR A 22 47.53 74.51 101.84
C THR A 22 46.30 73.66 101.48
N ILE A 23 45.40 73.43 102.44
CA ILE A 23 44.33 72.42 102.33
C ILE A 23 43.26 72.80 101.30
N LYS A 24 42.89 74.09 101.17
CA LYS A 24 41.82 74.52 100.25
C LYS A 24 42.24 74.43 98.77
N ILE A 25 43.49 74.77 98.46
CA ILE A 25 44.04 74.66 97.10
C ILE A 25 44.23 73.18 96.73
N LEU A 26 44.75 72.37 97.67
CA LEU A 26 44.86 70.92 97.47
C LEU A 26 43.50 70.25 97.22
N ALA A 27 42.43 70.64 97.92
CA ALA A 27 41.09 70.08 97.72
C ALA A 27 40.53 70.40 96.32
N LEU A 28 40.67 71.64 95.84
CA LEU A 28 40.24 72.03 94.49
C LEU A 28 41.05 71.32 93.40
N VAL A 29 42.37 71.18 93.59
CA VAL A 29 43.24 70.42 92.67
C VAL A 29 42.90 68.92 92.67
N LEU A 30 42.56 68.33 93.83
CA LEU A 30 42.09 66.95 93.94
C LEU A 30 40.76 66.71 93.22
N VAL A 31 39.76 67.58 93.41
CA VAL A 31 38.48 67.47 92.70
C VAL A 31 38.67 67.65 91.20
N GLY A 32 39.51 68.62 90.78
CA GLY A 32 39.88 68.80 89.36
C GLY A 32 40.62 67.60 88.76
N LEU A 33 41.51 66.94 89.52
CA LEU A 33 42.19 65.71 89.11
C LEU A 33 41.24 64.51 89.04
N ILE A 34 40.34 64.34 90.01
CA ILE A 34 39.37 63.23 90.01
C ILE A 34 38.40 63.38 88.84
N ILE A 35 37.89 64.58 88.59
CA ILE A 35 37.03 64.88 87.43
C ILE A 35 37.83 64.74 86.13
N GLY A 36 39.08 65.23 86.08
CA GLY A 36 39.96 65.10 84.91
C GLY A 36 40.33 63.66 84.57
N VAL A 37 40.58 62.81 85.57
CA VAL A 37 40.83 61.37 85.38
C VAL A 37 39.55 60.64 85.00
N ALA A 38 38.40 60.96 85.61
CA ALA A 38 37.12 60.36 85.23
C ALA A 38 36.71 60.73 83.79
N ILE A 39 36.83 62.00 83.41
CA ILE A 39 36.60 62.46 82.03
C ILE A 39 37.64 61.84 81.08
N GLY A 40 38.91 61.77 81.47
CA GLY A 40 39.96 61.12 80.67
C GLY A 40 39.68 59.64 80.41
N TYR A 41 39.23 58.90 81.44
CA TYR A 41 38.85 57.49 81.33
C TYR A 41 37.57 57.31 80.51
N LEU A 42 36.60 58.21 80.62
CA LEU A 42 35.38 58.21 79.79
C LEU A 42 35.68 58.55 78.32
N LEU A 43 36.59 59.48 78.04
CA LEU A 43 37.02 59.83 76.69
C LEU A 43 37.85 58.71 76.04
N GLN A 44 38.75 58.07 76.79
CA GLN A 44 39.45 56.86 76.32
C GLN A 44 38.48 55.69 76.14
N ALA A 45 37.55 55.45 77.07
CA ALA A 45 36.54 54.40 76.93
C ALA A 45 35.63 54.63 75.71
N GLY A 46 35.28 55.89 75.40
CA GLY A 46 34.54 56.26 74.19
C GLY A 46 35.35 55.99 72.91
N GLN A 47 36.64 56.33 72.89
CA GLN A 47 37.52 56.01 71.76
C GLN A 47 37.71 54.49 71.60
N ILE A 48 37.98 53.76 72.69
CA ILE A 48 38.12 52.30 72.70
C ILE A 48 36.83 51.62 72.22
N SER A 49 35.66 52.06 72.69
CA SER A 49 34.36 51.57 72.24
C SER A 49 34.12 51.86 70.75
N SER A 50 34.50 53.05 70.25
CA SER A 50 34.40 53.39 68.82
C SER A 50 35.34 52.57 67.94
N PHE A 51 36.53 52.20 68.45
CA PHE A 51 37.46 51.32 67.75
C PHE A 51 37.00 49.86 67.81
N GLN A 52 36.44 49.40 68.93
CA GLN A 52 35.82 48.07 69.03
C GLN A 52 34.64 47.93 68.06
N GLN A 53 33.74 48.91 67.97
CA GLN A 53 32.67 48.91 66.96
C GLN A 53 33.21 48.86 65.53
N LYS A 54 34.27 49.64 65.22
CA LYS A 54 34.91 49.58 63.90
C LYS A 54 35.55 48.23 63.61
N ILE A 55 36.24 47.63 64.59
CA ILE A 55 36.83 46.30 64.50
C ILE A 55 35.73 45.27 64.23
N SER A 56 34.68 45.21 65.04
CA SER A 56 33.56 44.27 64.80
C SER A 56 32.86 44.51 63.47
N SER A 57 32.68 45.75 63.03
CA SER A 57 32.11 46.05 61.69
C SER A 57 33.04 45.66 60.53
N LEU A 58 34.35 45.59 60.76
CA LEU A 58 35.33 45.11 59.80
C LEU A 58 35.43 43.59 59.82
N GLU A 59 35.35 42.96 60.99
CA GLU A 59 35.25 41.50 61.17
C GLU A 59 33.99 40.95 60.49
N GLU A 60 32.83 41.60 60.66
CA GLU A 60 31.60 41.25 59.95
C GLU A 60 31.73 41.41 58.43
N LYS A 61 32.41 42.46 57.95
CA LYS A 61 32.67 42.67 56.51
C LYS A 61 33.67 41.68 55.94
N VAL A 62 34.73 41.35 56.67
CA VAL A 62 35.70 40.31 56.26
C VAL A 62 34.97 38.98 56.16
N LYS A 63 34.20 38.60 57.16
CA LYS A 63 33.40 37.38 57.14
C LYS A 63 32.37 37.36 55.99
N SER A 64 31.67 38.46 55.76
CA SER A 64 30.75 38.62 54.62
C SER A 64 31.45 38.47 53.26
N LEU A 65 32.68 38.97 53.12
CA LEU A 65 33.48 38.84 51.90
C LEU A 65 34.07 37.43 51.74
N GLU A 66 34.42 36.75 52.84
CA GLU A 66 34.83 35.34 52.86
C GLU A 66 33.66 34.42 52.47
N ASP A 67 32.46 34.68 52.98
CA ASP A 67 31.23 33.97 52.61
C ASP A 67 30.85 34.22 51.12
N GLU A 68 30.94 35.46 50.63
CA GLU A 68 30.75 35.77 49.19
C GLU A 68 31.81 35.13 48.29
N LEU A 69 33.08 35.13 48.70
CA LEU A 69 34.17 34.48 47.97
C LEU A 69 33.93 32.97 47.88
N SER A 70 33.61 32.32 49.01
CA SER A 70 33.31 30.88 49.06
C SER A 70 32.08 30.51 48.21
N GLN A 71 31.08 31.40 48.11
CA GLN A 71 29.94 31.17 47.22
C GLN A 71 30.34 31.32 45.76
N LYS A 72 31.13 32.34 45.39
CA LYS A 72 31.63 32.51 44.03
C LYS A 72 32.56 31.38 43.57
N GLU A 73 33.36 30.82 44.47
CA GLU A 73 34.16 29.63 44.19
C GLU A 73 33.27 28.42 43.86
N LYS A 74 32.21 28.17 44.63
CA LYS A 74 31.24 27.11 44.32
C LYS A 74 30.51 27.33 43.00
N ASP A 75 30.09 28.56 42.73
CA ASP A 75 29.42 28.93 41.48
C ASP A 75 30.35 28.77 40.26
N TYR A 76 31.64 29.10 40.42
CA TYR A 76 32.68 28.90 39.42
C TYR A 76 32.92 27.42 39.12
N GLU A 77 33.10 26.58 40.16
CA GLU A 77 33.27 25.13 39.99
C GLU A 77 32.03 24.49 39.33
N LYS A 78 30.82 24.93 39.70
CA LYS A 78 29.58 24.49 39.05
C LYS A 78 29.55 24.87 37.56
N LEU A 79 29.90 26.11 37.23
CA LEU A 79 29.97 26.57 35.84
C LEU A 79 31.05 25.84 35.03
N LEU A 80 32.16 25.46 35.68
CA LEU A 80 33.21 24.65 35.06
C LEU A 80 32.68 23.26 34.67
N SER A 81 31.98 22.60 35.60
CA SER A 81 31.33 21.30 35.38
C SER A 81 30.25 21.36 34.29
N GLU A 82 29.37 22.37 34.32
CA GLU A 82 28.34 22.59 33.28
C GLU A 82 28.96 22.81 31.89
N LYS A 83 30.09 23.53 31.81
CA LYS A 83 30.85 23.71 30.57
C LYS A 83 31.45 22.41 30.06
N GLU A 84 32.01 21.57 30.93
CA GLU A 84 32.56 20.26 30.54
C GLU A 84 31.46 19.32 30.03
N GLU A 85 30.32 19.27 30.72
CA GLU A 85 29.16 18.47 30.27
C GLU A 85 28.62 18.96 28.92
N LEU A 86 28.53 20.29 28.72
CA LEU A 86 28.11 20.87 27.45
C LEU A 86 29.12 20.57 26.31
N GLN A 87 30.42 20.56 26.60
CA GLN A 87 31.45 20.20 25.63
C GLN A 87 31.35 18.72 25.21
N GLN A 88 31.04 17.82 26.16
CA GLN A 88 30.80 16.40 25.86
C GLN A 88 29.55 16.24 24.97
N LYS A 89 28.43 16.87 25.35
CA LYS A 89 27.19 16.88 24.56
C LYS A 89 27.38 17.45 23.15
N TYR A 90 28.17 18.51 23.01
CA TYR A 90 28.52 19.07 21.70
C TYR A 90 29.34 18.08 20.85
N ASN A 91 30.35 17.43 21.43
CA ASN A 91 31.17 16.45 20.73
C ASN A 91 30.35 15.24 20.26
N GLU A 92 29.42 14.77 21.10
CA GLU A 92 28.49 13.68 20.76
C GLU A 92 27.50 14.09 19.67
N LEU A 93 26.87 15.27 19.79
CA LEU A 93 25.98 15.82 18.76
C LEU A 93 26.70 15.97 17.42
N LYS A 94 27.95 16.46 17.42
CA LYS A 94 28.77 16.56 16.21
C LYS A 94 29.00 15.19 15.58
N LYS A 95 29.38 14.18 16.38
CA LYS A 95 29.58 12.80 15.88
C LYS A 95 28.29 12.23 15.28
N ASN A 96 27.14 12.49 15.92
CA ASN A 96 25.84 12.04 15.42
C ASN A 96 25.45 12.76 14.12
N TYR A 97 25.75 14.05 13.99
CA TYR A 97 25.60 14.82 12.76
C TYR A 97 26.50 14.29 11.63
N ASP A 98 27.79 14.05 11.91
CA ASP A 98 28.74 13.52 10.92
C ASP A 98 28.29 12.13 10.41
N ASN A 99 27.80 11.26 11.31
CA ASN A 99 27.21 9.96 10.96
C ASN A 99 25.92 10.10 10.12
N LEU A 100 25.02 11.02 10.49
CA LEU A 100 23.78 11.25 9.77
C LEU A 100 24.06 11.76 8.34
N LEU A 101 25.07 12.62 8.17
CA LEU A 101 25.49 13.13 6.87
C LEU A 101 26.06 12.02 5.97
N LEU A 102 26.83 11.08 6.54
CA LEU A 102 27.30 9.88 5.82
C LEU A 102 26.12 9.02 5.36
N ASN A 103 25.23 8.65 6.29
CA ASN A 103 24.04 7.83 5.98
C ASN A 103 23.13 8.49 4.94
N TYR A 104 22.94 9.81 5.00
CA TYR A 104 22.17 10.57 4.02
C TYR A 104 22.83 10.52 2.63
N THR A 105 24.16 10.65 2.57
CA THR A 105 24.91 10.59 1.30
C THR A 105 24.81 9.20 0.67
N GLU A 106 25.00 8.14 1.47
CA GLU A 106 24.85 6.75 1.02
C GLU A 106 23.42 6.46 0.52
N LEU A 107 22.39 6.92 1.26
CA LEU A 107 20.99 6.81 0.83
C LEU A 107 20.74 7.54 -0.50
N GLN A 108 21.32 8.73 -0.69
CA GLN A 108 21.19 9.49 -1.94
C GLN A 108 21.87 8.78 -3.12
N GLU A 109 23.00 8.10 -2.91
CA GLU A 109 23.64 7.26 -3.95
C GLU A 109 22.82 6.01 -4.26
N ASN A 110 22.33 5.31 -3.24
CA ASN A 110 21.52 4.10 -3.42
C ASN A 110 20.18 4.41 -4.11
N TYR A 111 19.56 5.56 -3.81
CA TYR A 111 18.36 6.02 -4.52
C TYR A 111 18.62 6.31 -6.01
N LYS A 112 19.79 6.89 -6.37
CA LYS A 112 20.17 7.08 -7.78
C LYS A 112 20.35 5.76 -8.51
N LYS A 113 21.06 4.80 -7.91
CA LYS A 113 21.26 3.45 -8.49
C LYS A 113 19.91 2.77 -8.74
N LEU A 114 19.01 2.81 -7.75
CA LEU A 114 17.67 2.23 -7.88
C LEU A 114 16.87 2.85 -9.04
N LEU A 115 16.97 4.17 -9.23
CA LEU A 115 16.32 4.88 -10.33
C LEU A 115 16.92 4.51 -11.70
N GLU A 116 18.24 4.33 -11.79
CA GLU A 116 18.94 3.86 -13.00
C GLU A 116 18.61 2.39 -13.32
N GLU A 117 18.54 1.53 -12.30
CA GLU A 117 18.12 0.13 -12.41
C GLU A 117 16.66 0.02 -12.87
N GLN A 118 15.74 0.78 -12.28
CA GLN A 118 14.34 0.84 -12.71
C GLN A 118 14.23 1.26 -14.18
N LYS A 119 14.92 2.33 -14.60
CA LYS A 119 14.88 2.81 -15.98
C LYS A 119 15.43 1.78 -16.98
N SER A 120 16.52 1.09 -16.62
CA SER A 120 17.08 0.00 -17.43
C SER A 120 16.12 -1.19 -17.57
N GLN A 121 15.41 -1.53 -16.49
CA GLN A 121 14.35 -2.55 -16.52
C GLN A 121 13.17 -2.11 -17.41
N GLU A 122 12.69 -0.87 -17.29
CA GLU A 122 11.64 -0.32 -18.15
C GLU A 122 12.04 -0.33 -19.64
N GLU A 123 13.29 0.05 -19.97
CA GLU A 123 13.81 -0.01 -21.33
C GLU A 123 13.87 -1.45 -21.87
N GLY A 124 14.40 -2.41 -21.09
CA GLY A 124 14.46 -3.83 -21.47
C GLY A 124 13.10 -4.52 -21.56
N VAL A 125 12.13 -4.15 -20.71
CA VAL A 125 10.74 -4.58 -20.85
C VAL A 125 10.16 -4.03 -22.15
N ASN A 126 10.26 -2.74 -22.43
CA ASN A 126 9.74 -2.14 -23.67
C ASN A 126 10.35 -2.76 -24.94
N GLU A 127 11.66 -3.06 -24.94
CA GLU A 127 12.30 -3.80 -26.04
C GLU A 127 11.71 -5.22 -26.20
N THR A 128 11.48 -5.92 -25.08
CA THR A 128 10.86 -7.25 -25.08
C THR A 128 9.41 -7.20 -25.59
N LEU A 129 8.62 -6.20 -25.19
CA LEU A 129 7.26 -6.00 -25.68
C LEU A 129 7.24 -5.71 -27.20
N ASN A 130 8.16 -4.89 -27.70
CA ASN A 130 8.32 -4.64 -29.14
C ASN A 130 8.63 -5.94 -29.91
N GLN A 131 9.50 -6.80 -29.38
CA GLN A 131 9.77 -8.12 -29.99
C GLN A 131 8.54 -9.04 -29.96
N LEU A 132 7.69 -8.96 -28.94
CA LEU A 132 6.43 -9.72 -28.89
C LEU A 132 5.39 -9.25 -29.92
N TYR A 133 5.42 -7.97 -30.33
CA TYR A 133 4.67 -7.46 -31.48
C TYR A 133 5.22 -7.94 -32.84
N GLU A 134 6.36 -8.62 -32.91
CA GLU A 134 6.82 -9.29 -34.14
C GLU A 134 6.28 -10.72 -34.26
N VAL A 135 5.76 -11.30 -33.17
CA VAL A 135 5.31 -12.69 -33.10
C VAL A 135 3.79 -12.77 -33.25
N LEU A 136 3.35 -13.63 -34.18
CA LEU A 136 1.94 -13.86 -34.51
C LEU A 136 1.58 -15.33 -34.34
N TYR A 137 0.55 -15.59 -33.55
CA TYR A 137 -0.14 -16.89 -33.53
C TYR A 137 -1.19 -16.92 -34.63
N TYR A 138 -1.28 -18.04 -35.34
CA TYR A 138 -2.30 -18.27 -36.36
C TYR A 138 -3.18 -19.47 -36.00
N ARG A 139 -4.48 -19.34 -36.28
CA ARG A 139 -5.47 -20.41 -36.19
C ARG A 139 -6.25 -20.46 -37.48
N ILE A 140 -6.54 -21.68 -37.95
CA ILE A 140 -7.28 -21.94 -39.17
C ILE A 140 -8.46 -22.85 -38.81
N PHE A 141 -9.65 -22.43 -39.21
CA PHE A 141 -10.89 -23.17 -39.01
C PHE A 141 -11.49 -23.53 -40.36
N SER A 142 -12.00 -24.76 -40.46
CA SER A 142 -12.87 -25.16 -41.59
C SER A 142 -14.31 -24.94 -41.18
N LEU A 143 -15.13 -24.36 -42.04
CA LEU A 143 -16.54 -24.06 -41.77
C LEU A 143 -17.39 -24.59 -42.93
N TYR A 144 -18.55 -25.17 -42.61
CA TYR A 144 -19.51 -25.63 -43.59
C TYR A 144 -20.84 -24.88 -43.43
N ASP A 145 -21.14 -24.04 -44.42
CA ASP A 145 -22.46 -23.46 -44.58
C ASP A 145 -23.36 -24.52 -45.22
N TYR A 146 -24.25 -25.09 -44.40
CA TYR A 146 -25.17 -26.15 -44.81
C TYR A 146 -26.38 -25.63 -45.60
N LYS A 147 -26.67 -24.31 -45.57
CA LYS A 147 -27.75 -23.69 -46.35
C LYS A 147 -27.34 -23.51 -47.82
N THR A 148 -26.11 -23.05 -48.07
CA THR A 148 -25.58 -22.94 -49.45
C THR A 148 -24.77 -24.16 -49.91
N LYS A 149 -24.39 -25.05 -48.97
CA LYS A 149 -23.51 -26.22 -49.18
C LYS A 149 -22.08 -25.84 -49.57
N SER A 150 -21.59 -24.74 -48.99
CA SER A 150 -20.28 -24.15 -49.27
C SER A 150 -19.30 -24.38 -48.12
N TYR A 151 -18.02 -24.52 -48.45
CA TYR A 151 -16.93 -24.60 -47.48
C TYR A 151 -16.15 -23.29 -47.44
N TYR A 152 -15.81 -22.86 -46.22
CA TYR A 152 -14.97 -21.69 -45.96
C TYR A 152 -13.76 -22.10 -45.11
N TYR A 153 -12.63 -21.44 -45.35
CA TYR A 153 -11.41 -21.57 -44.57
C TYR A 153 -11.09 -20.23 -43.93
N ALA A 154 -11.45 -20.08 -42.66
CA ALA A 154 -11.20 -18.84 -41.91
C ALA A 154 -9.83 -18.92 -41.24
N TYR A 155 -9.05 -17.85 -41.33
CA TYR A 155 -7.72 -17.76 -40.73
C TYR A 155 -7.62 -16.50 -39.88
N TYR A 156 -7.36 -16.68 -38.59
CA TYR A 156 -7.28 -15.59 -37.62
C TYR A 156 -5.86 -15.50 -37.07
N ARG A 157 -5.39 -14.27 -36.88
CA ARG A 157 -4.09 -13.96 -36.29
C ARG A 157 -4.29 -13.33 -34.91
N VAL A 158 -3.37 -13.58 -33.99
CA VAL A 158 -3.32 -12.94 -32.68
C VAL A 158 -1.87 -12.55 -32.41
N TRP A 159 -1.62 -11.32 -31.97
CA TRP A 159 -0.27 -10.91 -31.58
C TRP A 159 0.13 -11.64 -30.28
N ALA A 160 1.40 -12.02 -30.16
CA ALA A 160 1.85 -12.69 -28.94
C ALA A 160 1.74 -11.80 -27.70
N PHE A 161 1.84 -10.47 -27.88
CA PHE A 161 1.56 -9.49 -26.84
C PHE A 161 0.11 -9.60 -26.32
N ASP A 162 -0.88 -9.57 -27.20
CA ASP A 162 -2.31 -9.65 -26.85
C ASP A 162 -2.68 -10.96 -26.15
N TYR A 163 -2.06 -12.07 -26.57
CA TYR A 163 -2.21 -13.34 -25.86
C TYR A 163 -1.58 -13.28 -24.46
N LEU A 164 -0.39 -12.70 -24.32
CA LEU A 164 0.34 -12.64 -23.06
C LEU A 164 -0.25 -11.63 -22.06
N SER A 165 -0.90 -10.55 -22.51
CA SER A 165 -1.59 -9.61 -21.63
C SER A 165 -2.72 -10.30 -20.86
N TYR A 166 -3.49 -11.16 -21.54
CA TYR A 166 -4.47 -12.05 -20.89
C TYR A 166 -3.80 -13.15 -20.09
N ARG A 167 -2.87 -13.92 -20.69
CA ARG A 167 -2.23 -15.10 -20.05
C ARG A 167 -1.49 -14.79 -18.75
N LEU A 168 -1.06 -13.54 -18.58
CA LEU A 168 -0.35 -13.04 -17.40
C LEU A 168 -1.23 -12.19 -16.48
N ASP A 169 -2.54 -12.07 -16.74
CA ASP A 169 -3.48 -11.34 -15.88
C ASP A 169 -3.58 -12.01 -14.49
N PRO A 170 -3.07 -11.37 -13.42
CA PRO A 170 -3.09 -11.95 -12.09
C PRO A 170 -4.49 -11.98 -11.47
N ASN A 171 -5.49 -11.30 -12.05
CA ASN A 171 -6.85 -11.23 -11.50
C ASN A 171 -7.64 -12.51 -11.82
N ILE A 172 -7.53 -13.04 -13.04
CA ILE A 172 -8.22 -14.27 -13.46
C ILE A 172 -7.40 -15.53 -13.18
N HIS A 173 -6.06 -15.50 -13.32
CA HIS A 173 -5.23 -16.71 -13.20
C HIS A 173 -4.74 -17.07 -11.79
N THR A 174 -5.46 -16.67 -10.74
CA THR A 174 -5.13 -17.13 -9.38
C THR A 174 -5.36 -18.64 -9.24
N TYR A 175 -4.49 -19.33 -8.48
CA TYR A 175 -4.61 -20.77 -8.20
C TYR A 175 -5.80 -21.06 -7.26
N ALA A 176 -7.02 -21.03 -7.80
CA ALA A 176 -8.22 -21.45 -7.09
C ALA A 176 -8.29 -22.98 -7.01
N SER A 177 -8.41 -23.51 -5.79
CA SER A 177 -8.82 -24.89 -5.57
C SER A 177 -10.20 -25.13 -6.16
N LEU A 178 -10.47 -26.38 -6.59
CA LEU A 178 -11.66 -26.82 -7.35
C LEU A 178 -13.03 -26.35 -6.80
N GLU A 179 -13.14 -25.97 -5.53
CA GLU A 179 -14.36 -25.46 -4.89
C GLU A 179 -14.68 -23.98 -5.22
N ASN A 180 -13.73 -23.17 -5.71
CA ASN A 180 -13.89 -21.73 -5.98
C ASN A 180 -13.45 -21.34 -7.41
N ARG A 181 -13.51 -22.28 -8.36
CA ARG A 181 -13.00 -22.08 -9.73
C ARG A 181 -13.80 -21.05 -10.56
N PHE A 182 -15.01 -20.69 -10.13
CA PHE A 182 -15.96 -19.89 -10.91
C PHE A 182 -16.75 -18.89 -10.04
N THR A 183 -16.95 -17.69 -10.57
CA THR A 183 -18.04 -16.78 -10.22
C THR A 183 -18.64 -16.25 -11.52
N ALA A 184 -19.93 -15.89 -11.53
CA ALA A 184 -20.53 -15.20 -12.66
C ALA A 184 -19.73 -13.95 -13.10
N ASP A 185 -19.10 -13.24 -12.15
CA ASP A 185 -18.32 -12.03 -12.45
C ASP A 185 -17.08 -12.32 -13.31
N TYR A 186 -16.30 -13.38 -13.02
CA TYR A 186 -15.13 -13.73 -13.84
C TYR A 186 -15.53 -14.25 -15.22
N ILE A 187 -16.59 -15.08 -15.31
CA ILE A 187 -17.13 -15.53 -16.61
C ILE A 187 -17.59 -14.31 -17.43
N LYS A 188 -18.29 -13.37 -16.79
CA LYS A 188 -18.76 -12.15 -17.44
C LYS A 188 -17.62 -11.24 -17.89
N GLN A 189 -16.58 -11.08 -17.08
CA GLN A 189 -15.37 -10.33 -17.45
C GLN A 189 -14.67 -11.00 -18.64
N ALA A 190 -14.40 -12.30 -18.56
CA ALA A 190 -13.75 -13.06 -19.63
C ALA A 190 -14.54 -13.00 -20.94
N VAL A 191 -15.87 -13.16 -20.89
CA VAL A 191 -16.70 -13.01 -22.09
C VAL A 191 -16.66 -11.58 -22.63
N LEU A 192 -16.82 -10.56 -21.79
CA LEU A 192 -16.85 -9.16 -22.25
C LEU A 192 -15.49 -8.64 -22.74
N SER A 193 -14.39 -9.39 -22.55
CA SER A 193 -13.07 -8.99 -23.06
C SER A 193 -13.03 -8.85 -24.58
N TYR A 194 -13.98 -9.44 -25.34
CA TYR A 194 -14.10 -9.19 -26.79
C TYR A 194 -14.16 -7.69 -27.15
N LYS A 195 -14.55 -6.82 -26.22
CA LYS A 195 -14.64 -5.36 -26.40
C LYS A 195 -13.28 -4.64 -26.31
N GLU A 196 -12.25 -5.33 -25.84
CA GLU A 196 -10.90 -4.78 -25.65
C GLU A 196 -10.07 -4.94 -26.93
N PRO A 197 -9.15 -4.00 -27.24
CA PRO A 197 -8.31 -4.06 -28.44
C PRO A 197 -7.53 -5.38 -28.61
N GLU A 198 -7.02 -5.91 -27.50
CA GLU A 198 -6.26 -7.16 -27.40
C GLU A 198 -7.12 -8.40 -27.77
N SER A 199 -8.45 -8.28 -27.74
CA SER A 199 -9.41 -9.32 -28.12
C SER A 199 -10.04 -9.09 -29.50
N SER A 200 -9.47 -8.19 -30.31
CA SER A 200 -9.95 -7.84 -31.66
C SER A 200 -10.18 -9.05 -32.58
N ALA A 201 -9.39 -10.12 -32.45
CA ALA A 201 -9.60 -11.36 -33.20
C ALA A 201 -10.98 -12.00 -32.97
N ILE A 202 -11.61 -11.81 -31.80
CA ILE A 202 -12.96 -12.29 -31.51
C ILE A 202 -14.03 -11.48 -32.28
N GLN A 203 -13.80 -10.18 -32.44
CA GLN A 203 -14.65 -9.32 -33.27
C GLN A 203 -14.48 -9.66 -34.76
N GLU A 204 -13.24 -9.91 -35.22
CA GLU A 204 -12.96 -10.40 -36.59
C GLU A 204 -13.70 -11.73 -36.86
N ILE A 205 -13.62 -12.70 -35.93
CA ILE A 205 -14.37 -13.96 -36.01
C ILE A 205 -15.89 -13.69 -36.12
N ALA A 206 -16.47 -12.92 -35.21
CA ALA A 206 -17.90 -12.68 -35.20
C ALA A 206 -18.38 -11.98 -36.48
N TYR A 207 -17.63 -11.02 -36.99
CA TYR A 207 -17.90 -10.34 -38.25
C TYR A 207 -17.88 -11.33 -39.43
N ASP A 208 -16.81 -12.12 -39.58
CA ASP A 208 -16.66 -13.05 -40.70
C ASP A 208 -17.75 -14.13 -40.69
N LEU A 209 -18.07 -14.70 -39.52
CA LEU A 209 -19.17 -15.67 -39.39
C LEU A 209 -20.54 -15.06 -39.76
N TYR A 210 -20.79 -13.80 -39.40
CA TYR A 210 -22.01 -13.09 -39.76
C TYR A 210 -22.09 -12.73 -41.26
N GLN A 211 -20.94 -12.47 -41.91
CA GLN A 211 -20.89 -12.36 -43.38
C GLN A 211 -21.15 -13.70 -44.06
N ILE A 212 -20.56 -14.79 -43.56
CA ILE A 212 -20.78 -16.14 -44.10
C ILE A 212 -22.25 -16.57 -43.95
N SER A 213 -22.90 -16.23 -42.83
CA SER A 213 -24.32 -16.53 -42.63
C SER A 213 -25.27 -15.68 -43.48
N GLY A 214 -24.77 -14.67 -44.20
CA GLY A 214 -25.60 -13.71 -44.93
C GLY A 214 -26.49 -12.85 -44.03
N GLY A 215 -26.14 -12.72 -42.74
CA GLY A 215 -26.94 -12.06 -41.72
C GLY A 215 -28.04 -12.93 -41.10
N ASP A 216 -28.09 -14.24 -41.40
CA ASP A 216 -28.95 -15.20 -40.72
C ASP A 216 -28.39 -15.47 -39.29
N PRO A 217 -29.15 -15.18 -38.21
CA PRO A 217 -28.69 -15.33 -36.84
C PRO A 217 -28.65 -16.80 -36.36
N GLU A 218 -29.47 -17.68 -36.91
CA GLU A 218 -29.46 -19.11 -36.57
C GLU A 218 -28.24 -19.78 -37.22
N LEU A 219 -28.00 -19.51 -38.51
CA LEU A 219 -26.81 -19.99 -39.20
C LEU A 219 -25.53 -19.39 -38.59
N PHE A 220 -25.52 -18.12 -38.20
CA PHE A 220 -24.41 -17.51 -37.46
C PHE A 220 -24.11 -18.27 -36.14
N ALA A 221 -25.13 -18.55 -35.33
CA ALA A 221 -24.96 -19.29 -34.09
C ALA A 221 -24.44 -20.73 -34.33
N ASN A 222 -24.92 -21.40 -35.38
CA ASN A 222 -24.47 -22.73 -35.77
C ASN A 222 -23.05 -22.76 -36.35
N LEU A 223 -22.62 -21.70 -37.05
CA LEU A 223 -21.24 -21.55 -37.49
C LEU A 223 -20.28 -21.24 -36.32
N ALA A 224 -20.74 -20.48 -35.32
CA ALA A 224 -19.98 -20.25 -34.09
C ALA A 224 -19.78 -21.55 -33.29
N LEU A 225 -20.81 -22.42 -33.23
CA LEU A 225 -20.68 -23.80 -32.70
C LEU A 225 -19.64 -24.61 -33.47
N GLN A 226 -19.77 -24.71 -34.80
CA GLN A 226 -18.80 -25.43 -35.64
C GLN A 226 -17.35 -24.94 -35.44
N LEU A 227 -17.14 -23.65 -35.17
CA LEU A 227 -15.82 -23.09 -34.87
C LEU A 227 -15.30 -23.58 -33.50
N VAL A 228 -16.07 -23.42 -32.42
CA VAL A 228 -15.60 -23.84 -31.08
C VAL A 228 -15.47 -25.34 -30.93
N HIS A 229 -16.26 -26.14 -31.66
CA HIS A 229 -16.12 -27.61 -31.70
C HIS A 229 -14.80 -28.09 -32.31
N GLN A 230 -14.02 -27.22 -32.96
CA GLN A 230 -12.66 -27.53 -33.44
C GLN A 230 -11.58 -27.31 -32.37
N ILE A 231 -11.93 -26.76 -31.20
CA ILE A 231 -11.04 -26.60 -30.05
C ILE A 231 -10.91 -27.92 -29.30
N TYR A 232 -9.68 -28.33 -28.96
CA TYR A 232 -9.44 -29.63 -28.31
C TYR A 232 -9.90 -29.62 -26.84
N TYR A 233 -10.83 -30.51 -26.49
CA TYR A 233 -11.31 -30.62 -25.11
C TYR A 233 -10.22 -31.14 -24.16
N ASN A 234 -9.73 -30.26 -23.28
CA ASN A 234 -8.68 -30.55 -22.31
C ASN A 234 -9.08 -29.98 -20.94
N VAL A 235 -9.03 -30.79 -19.88
CA VAL A 235 -9.38 -30.35 -18.52
C VAL A 235 -8.33 -29.34 -18.04
N THR A 236 -8.78 -28.16 -17.62
CA THR A 236 -7.91 -27.09 -17.13
C THR A 236 -8.18 -26.80 -15.64
N GLY A 237 -7.56 -25.76 -15.10
CA GLY A 237 -7.69 -25.38 -13.68
C GLY A 237 -8.34 -24.02 -13.45
N TYR A 238 -8.68 -23.28 -14.50
CA TYR A 238 -9.11 -21.87 -14.43
C TYR A 238 -9.97 -21.51 -15.65
N THR A 239 -10.73 -20.43 -15.57
CA THR A 239 -11.45 -19.88 -16.73
C THR A 239 -10.48 -19.12 -17.62
N LYS A 240 -10.48 -19.41 -18.93
CA LYS A 240 -9.69 -18.68 -19.93
C LYS A 240 -10.44 -17.49 -20.51
N TYR A 241 -9.70 -16.45 -20.85
CA TYR A 241 -10.16 -15.46 -21.82
C TYR A 241 -10.33 -16.10 -23.22
N PRO A 242 -11.24 -15.58 -24.07
CA PRO A 242 -11.48 -16.10 -25.42
C PRO A 242 -10.21 -16.21 -26.27
N VAL A 243 -9.32 -15.21 -26.17
CA VAL A 243 -8.04 -15.16 -26.89
C VAL A 243 -7.09 -16.29 -26.45
N GLU A 244 -7.04 -16.63 -25.16
CA GLU A 244 -6.26 -17.77 -24.68
C GLU A 244 -6.81 -19.08 -25.25
N THR A 245 -8.13 -19.31 -25.19
CA THR A 245 -8.75 -20.53 -25.74
C THR A 245 -8.48 -20.67 -27.24
N LEU A 246 -8.56 -19.56 -27.99
CA LEU A 246 -8.23 -19.48 -29.41
C LEU A 246 -6.75 -19.82 -29.67
N VAL A 247 -5.82 -19.12 -29.00
CA VAL A 247 -4.37 -19.28 -29.22
C VAL A 247 -3.84 -20.60 -28.71
N GLU A 248 -4.25 -21.08 -27.53
CA GLU A 248 -3.85 -22.40 -27.03
C GLU A 248 -4.52 -23.53 -27.82
N GLY A 249 -5.68 -23.29 -28.44
CA GLY A 249 -6.42 -24.30 -29.21
C GLY A 249 -6.98 -25.44 -28.36
N SER A 250 -7.10 -25.23 -27.05
CA SER A 250 -7.67 -26.21 -26.11
C SER A 250 -8.31 -25.55 -24.88
N GLY A 251 -9.24 -26.26 -24.26
CA GLY A 251 -9.91 -25.85 -23.01
C GLY A 251 -10.97 -26.86 -22.60
N ASP A 252 -11.53 -26.71 -21.40
CA ASP A 252 -12.70 -27.45 -20.92
C ASP A 252 -14.01 -26.67 -21.11
N CYS A 253 -15.12 -27.20 -20.61
CA CYS A 253 -16.47 -26.73 -20.91
C CYS A 253 -16.65 -25.21 -20.71
N ASP A 254 -16.14 -24.66 -19.61
CA ASP A 254 -16.19 -23.22 -19.31
C ASP A 254 -15.34 -22.40 -20.30
N ASN A 255 -14.15 -22.88 -20.65
CA ASN A 255 -13.24 -22.18 -21.57
C ASN A 255 -13.87 -22.05 -22.98
N VAL A 256 -14.48 -23.13 -23.49
CA VAL A 256 -15.12 -23.12 -24.81
C VAL A 256 -16.49 -22.43 -24.81
N ALA A 257 -17.23 -22.51 -23.69
CA ALA A 257 -18.47 -21.74 -23.50
C ALA A 257 -18.21 -20.23 -23.46
N VAL A 258 -17.14 -19.79 -22.77
CA VAL A 258 -16.70 -18.38 -22.76
C VAL A 258 -16.32 -17.91 -24.17
N LEU A 259 -15.54 -18.70 -24.93
CA LEU A 259 -15.22 -18.36 -26.32
C LEU A 259 -16.48 -18.25 -27.20
N LEU A 260 -17.38 -19.24 -27.13
CA LEU A 260 -18.63 -19.24 -27.89
C LEU A 260 -19.51 -18.03 -27.54
N ALA A 261 -19.73 -17.77 -26.25
CA ALA A 261 -20.55 -16.64 -25.80
C ALA A 261 -19.96 -15.29 -26.21
N SER A 262 -18.64 -15.17 -26.29
CA SER A 262 -17.95 -13.96 -26.74
C SER A 262 -18.17 -13.70 -28.22
N ILE A 263 -18.07 -14.74 -29.05
CA ILE A 263 -18.34 -14.65 -30.49
C ILE A 263 -19.81 -14.25 -30.73
N LEU A 264 -20.76 -14.90 -30.04
CA LEU A 264 -22.20 -14.61 -30.18
C LEU A 264 -22.55 -13.18 -29.75
N ALA A 265 -22.02 -12.74 -28.61
CA ALA A 265 -22.26 -11.38 -28.10
C ALA A 265 -21.58 -10.31 -28.96
N ALA A 266 -20.40 -10.58 -29.52
CA ALA A 266 -19.74 -9.70 -30.49
C ALA A 266 -20.49 -9.63 -31.83
N GLY A 267 -21.22 -10.67 -32.20
CA GLY A 267 -22.18 -10.68 -33.32
C GLY A 267 -23.53 -10.03 -33.01
N GLY A 268 -23.69 -9.41 -31.84
CA GLY A 268 -24.91 -8.70 -31.43
C GLY A 268 -26.03 -9.57 -30.86
N LEU A 269 -25.77 -10.87 -30.57
CA LEU A 269 -26.77 -11.74 -29.96
C LEU A 269 -26.70 -11.75 -28.43
N ASP A 270 -27.84 -11.47 -27.78
CA ASP A 270 -28.01 -11.65 -26.34
C ASP A 270 -27.75 -13.12 -25.97
N THR A 271 -26.85 -13.35 -25.02
CA THR A 271 -26.32 -14.68 -24.70
C THR A 271 -26.30 -14.94 -23.19
N LEU A 272 -26.48 -16.20 -22.80
CA LEU A 272 -26.26 -16.71 -21.45
C LEU A 272 -25.09 -17.69 -21.45
N VAL A 273 -24.23 -17.61 -20.44
CA VAL A 273 -23.45 -18.77 -20.00
C VAL A 273 -24.20 -19.40 -18.83
N LEU A 274 -24.46 -20.70 -18.91
CA LEU A 274 -25.18 -21.48 -17.92
C LEU A 274 -24.18 -22.40 -17.22
N LEU A 275 -23.99 -22.22 -15.92
CA LEU A 275 -23.30 -23.22 -15.09
C LEU A 275 -24.33 -24.21 -14.59
N VAL A 276 -24.09 -25.50 -14.85
CA VAL A 276 -25.07 -26.55 -14.62
C VAL A 276 -24.45 -27.76 -13.95
N GLU A 277 -25.27 -28.51 -13.21
CA GLU A 277 -24.98 -29.88 -12.82
C GLU A 277 -25.62 -30.84 -13.83
N VAL A 278 -24.86 -31.84 -14.28
CA VAL A 278 -25.31 -32.91 -15.18
C VAL A 278 -25.19 -34.28 -14.51
N GLU A 279 -26.28 -35.07 -14.55
CA GLU A 279 -26.23 -36.47 -14.13
C GLU A 279 -25.56 -37.33 -15.20
N THR A 280 -24.42 -37.95 -14.85
CA THR A 280 -23.69 -38.91 -15.70
C THR A 280 -23.72 -40.31 -15.08
N PRO A 281 -23.43 -41.38 -15.85
CA PRO A 281 -23.27 -42.73 -15.29
C PRO A 281 -22.18 -42.86 -14.20
N GLN A 282 -21.30 -41.86 -14.07
CA GLN A 282 -20.23 -41.77 -13.07
C GLN A 282 -20.60 -40.91 -11.85
N GLY A 283 -21.76 -40.23 -11.86
CA GLY A 283 -22.22 -39.33 -10.81
C GLY A 283 -22.64 -37.96 -11.35
N VAL A 284 -22.98 -37.04 -10.45
CA VAL A 284 -23.25 -35.63 -10.78
C VAL A 284 -21.92 -34.91 -11.02
N GLY A 285 -21.82 -34.20 -12.15
CA GLY A 285 -20.65 -33.37 -12.49
C GLY A 285 -21.06 -31.94 -12.86
N GLY A 286 -20.19 -30.98 -12.61
CA GLY A 286 -20.36 -29.62 -13.12
C GLY A 286 -20.03 -29.53 -14.61
N HIS A 287 -20.83 -28.77 -15.35
CA HIS A 287 -20.67 -28.49 -16.78
C HIS A 287 -21.03 -27.03 -17.09
N ALA A 288 -20.56 -26.51 -18.22
CA ALA A 288 -20.87 -25.17 -18.69
C ALA A 288 -21.45 -25.23 -20.10
N MET A 289 -22.59 -24.58 -20.29
CA MET A 289 -23.32 -24.51 -21.56
C MET A 289 -23.55 -23.05 -21.96
N VAL A 290 -23.92 -22.83 -23.22
CA VAL A 290 -24.33 -21.52 -23.72
C VAL A 290 -25.81 -21.57 -24.09
N ALA A 291 -26.49 -20.43 -24.03
CA ALA A 291 -27.82 -20.29 -24.62
C ALA A 291 -27.97 -18.91 -25.27
N VAL A 292 -28.56 -18.83 -26.47
CA VAL A 292 -28.61 -17.60 -27.27
C VAL A 292 -30.04 -17.18 -27.61
N ALA A 293 -30.33 -15.89 -27.51
CA ALA A 293 -31.62 -15.36 -27.95
C ALA A 293 -31.60 -15.12 -29.47
N LEU A 294 -32.54 -15.75 -30.18
CA LEU A 294 -32.74 -15.59 -31.61
C LEU A 294 -34.04 -14.80 -31.89
N PRO A 295 -34.13 -14.04 -33.02
CA PRO A 295 -35.35 -13.31 -33.39
C PRO A 295 -36.57 -14.21 -33.63
N SER A 296 -36.35 -15.47 -34.00
CA SER A 296 -37.33 -16.53 -34.17
C SER A 296 -36.83 -17.82 -33.50
N PRO A 297 -37.70 -18.78 -33.14
CA PRO A 297 -37.27 -20.11 -32.74
C PRO A 297 -36.46 -20.79 -33.84
N PRO A 298 -35.41 -21.57 -33.50
CA PRO A 298 -34.60 -22.26 -34.48
C PRO A 298 -35.40 -23.38 -35.15
N ASP A 299 -35.19 -23.57 -36.46
CA ASP A 299 -35.86 -24.60 -37.24
C ASP A 299 -34.95 -25.45 -38.16
N ASP A 300 -33.67 -25.10 -38.31
CA ASP A 300 -32.72 -25.88 -39.11
C ASP A 300 -32.53 -27.29 -38.55
N LEU A 301 -32.52 -27.44 -37.22
CA LEU A 301 -32.33 -28.72 -36.53
C LEU A 301 -33.36 -29.80 -36.89
N PHE A 302 -34.58 -29.42 -37.27
CA PHE A 302 -35.61 -30.36 -37.72
C PHE A 302 -35.25 -31.03 -39.05
N GLN A 303 -34.46 -30.35 -39.91
CA GLN A 303 -33.96 -30.92 -41.16
C GLN A 303 -32.91 -32.02 -40.91
N TYR A 304 -32.30 -32.04 -39.72
CA TYR A 304 -31.26 -32.98 -39.30
C TYR A 304 -31.74 -33.97 -38.22
N GLY A 305 -33.05 -34.27 -38.21
CA GLY A 305 -33.62 -35.38 -37.44
C GLY A 305 -33.88 -35.10 -35.97
N ARG A 306 -33.99 -33.82 -35.55
CA ARG A 306 -34.56 -33.45 -34.24
C ARG A 306 -36.08 -33.37 -34.36
N ASP A 307 -36.77 -33.66 -33.26
CA ASP A 307 -38.22 -33.48 -33.11
C ASP A 307 -38.58 -32.26 -32.22
N THR A 308 -37.61 -31.68 -31.50
CA THR A 308 -37.79 -30.51 -30.63
C THR A 308 -36.50 -29.69 -30.51
N TYR A 309 -36.63 -28.43 -30.12
CA TYR A 309 -35.54 -27.61 -29.58
C TYR A 309 -35.67 -27.48 -28.05
N TYR A 310 -34.59 -27.07 -27.39
CA TYR A 310 -34.52 -26.74 -25.97
C TYR A 310 -34.17 -25.26 -25.77
N TYR A 311 -34.71 -24.65 -24.72
CA TYR A 311 -34.45 -23.25 -24.37
C TYR A 311 -34.51 -23.04 -22.85
N TYR A 312 -33.85 -21.98 -22.39
CA TYR A 312 -33.97 -21.42 -21.06
C TYR A 312 -34.71 -20.07 -21.15
N GLU A 313 -35.62 -19.79 -20.21
CA GLU A 313 -36.33 -18.51 -20.16
C GLU A 313 -35.69 -17.59 -19.12
N TYR A 314 -35.23 -16.41 -19.55
CA TYR A 314 -34.55 -15.46 -18.68
C TYR A 314 -34.97 -14.03 -19.04
N MET A 315 -35.32 -13.22 -18.03
CA MET A 315 -35.83 -11.84 -18.21
C MET A 315 -36.98 -11.71 -19.23
N GLY A 316 -37.83 -12.75 -19.36
CA GLY A 316 -38.96 -12.78 -20.31
C GLY A 316 -38.55 -12.98 -21.79
N LYS A 317 -37.28 -13.35 -22.05
CA LYS A 317 -36.78 -13.78 -23.36
C LYS A 317 -36.48 -15.28 -23.34
N LYS A 318 -36.57 -15.94 -24.49
CA LYS A 318 -36.10 -17.32 -24.69
C LYS A 318 -34.67 -17.31 -25.23
N PHE A 319 -33.82 -18.13 -24.62
CA PHE A 319 -32.45 -18.39 -25.04
C PHE A 319 -32.32 -19.86 -25.38
N TYR A 320 -32.05 -20.19 -26.64
CA TYR A 320 -31.98 -21.57 -27.14
C TYR A 320 -30.63 -22.20 -26.78
N LEU A 321 -30.66 -23.43 -26.28
CA LEU A 321 -29.46 -24.08 -25.71
C LEU A 321 -28.42 -24.41 -26.79
N MET A 322 -27.15 -24.41 -26.40
CA MET A 322 -26.00 -24.65 -27.27
C MET A 322 -24.94 -25.44 -26.47
N GLU A 323 -24.59 -26.63 -26.93
CA GLU A 323 -23.50 -27.42 -26.34
C GLU A 323 -22.16 -26.97 -26.94
N ALA A 324 -21.34 -26.29 -26.14
CA ALA A 324 -20.07 -25.72 -26.60
C ALA A 324 -18.95 -26.77 -26.73
N THR A 325 -19.08 -27.92 -26.07
CA THR A 325 -18.08 -29.00 -26.13
C THR A 325 -18.33 -29.95 -27.29
N TRP A 326 -17.28 -30.64 -27.73
CA TRP A 326 -17.36 -31.62 -28.81
C TRP A 326 -16.68 -32.94 -28.46
N MET A 327 -16.95 -33.94 -29.29
CA MET A 327 -16.39 -35.28 -29.18
C MET A 327 -14.87 -35.22 -29.30
N LYS A 328 -14.14 -35.97 -28.46
CA LYS A 328 -12.67 -35.99 -28.53
C LYS A 328 -12.20 -36.66 -29.85
N PRO A 329 -11.14 -36.14 -30.51
CA PRO A 329 -10.61 -36.69 -31.77
C PRO A 329 -10.14 -38.16 -31.73
N ASP A 330 -9.87 -38.71 -30.55
CA ASP A 330 -9.50 -40.12 -30.34
C ASP A 330 -10.71 -41.05 -30.08
N SER A 331 -11.93 -40.50 -30.02
CA SER A 331 -13.15 -41.30 -29.89
C SER A 331 -13.48 -42.06 -31.18
N SER A 332 -13.92 -43.32 -31.04
CA SER A 332 -14.42 -44.13 -32.17
C SER A 332 -15.69 -43.56 -32.82
N SER A 333 -16.37 -42.63 -32.15
CA SER A 333 -17.54 -41.90 -32.63
C SER A 333 -17.24 -40.46 -33.09
N TYR A 334 -15.97 -40.05 -33.15
CA TYR A 334 -15.60 -38.69 -33.57
C TYR A 334 -16.02 -38.41 -35.03
N ILE A 335 -16.68 -37.27 -35.21
CA ILE A 335 -17.00 -36.67 -36.51
C ILE A 335 -16.44 -35.26 -36.48
N SER A 336 -15.68 -34.85 -37.51
CA SER A 336 -15.20 -33.46 -37.61
C SER A 336 -16.41 -32.50 -37.74
N PRO A 337 -16.47 -31.42 -36.94
CA PRO A 337 -17.68 -30.60 -36.82
C PRO A 337 -18.05 -29.84 -38.10
N TYR A 338 -17.09 -29.63 -39.01
CA TYR A 338 -17.29 -28.99 -40.31
C TYR A 338 -17.70 -29.97 -41.44
N LEU A 339 -17.98 -31.24 -41.14
CA LEU A 339 -18.49 -32.20 -42.13
C LEU A 339 -20.02 -32.20 -42.13
N PRO A 340 -20.70 -32.39 -43.29
CA PRO A 340 -22.17 -32.42 -43.34
C PRO A 340 -22.82 -33.46 -42.41
N GLU A 341 -22.11 -34.53 -42.09
CA GLU A 341 -22.52 -35.58 -41.15
C GLU A 341 -22.59 -35.09 -39.70
N SER A 342 -21.83 -34.06 -39.30
CA SER A 342 -21.83 -33.50 -37.95
C SER A 342 -23.21 -32.94 -37.57
N LEU A 343 -23.94 -32.41 -38.57
CA LEU A 343 -25.24 -31.80 -38.40
C LEU A 343 -26.27 -32.78 -37.81
N TYR A 344 -26.08 -34.09 -37.97
CA TYR A 344 -26.94 -35.14 -37.39
C TYR A 344 -26.57 -35.53 -35.95
N VAL A 345 -25.48 -34.99 -35.38
CA VAL A 345 -25.03 -35.28 -34.02
C VAL A 345 -25.71 -34.33 -33.03
N PRO A 346 -26.43 -34.82 -32.00
CA PRO A 346 -27.00 -33.95 -30.97
C PRO A 346 -25.93 -33.12 -30.26
N GLY A 347 -26.12 -31.80 -30.26
CA GLY A 347 -25.17 -30.79 -29.77
C GLY A 347 -24.56 -29.94 -30.89
N ALA A 348 -24.71 -30.34 -32.16
CA ALA A 348 -24.17 -29.62 -33.32
C ALA A 348 -24.92 -28.32 -33.66
N LEU A 349 -26.19 -28.18 -33.25
CA LEU A 349 -27.07 -27.08 -33.65
C LEU A 349 -27.70 -26.38 -32.45
N VAL A 350 -27.96 -25.08 -32.59
CA VAL A 350 -28.69 -24.27 -31.61
C VAL A 350 -30.10 -24.84 -31.39
N GLY A 351 -30.48 -24.96 -30.12
CA GLY A 351 -31.66 -25.68 -29.69
C GLY A 351 -31.40 -27.16 -29.37
N ASP A 352 -30.23 -27.73 -29.66
CA ASP A 352 -29.88 -29.07 -29.18
C ASP A 352 -29.63 -29.10 -27.65
N ASN A 353 -29.89 -30.26 -27.05
CA ASN A 353 -29.48 -30.58 -25.69
C ASN A 353 -29.07 -32.06 -25.61
N PRO A 354 -27.77 -32.40 -25.70
CA PRO A 354 -27.32 -33.79 -25.63
C PRO A 354 -27.44 -34.42 -24.23
N TRP A 355 -27.68 -33.62 -23.19
CA TRP A 355 -27.88 -34.09 -21.81
C TRP A 355 -29.35 -34.34 -21.46
N GLY A 356 -30.30 -33.87 -22.29
CA GLY A 356 -31.73 -34.01 -22.06
C GLY A 356 -32.18 -33.38 -20.73
N ASP A 357 -33.10 -34.05 -20.03
CA ASP A 357 -33.66 -33.56 -18.75
C ASP A 357 -32.69 -33.69 -17.55
N SER A 358 -31.47 -34.19 -17.76
CA SER A 358 -30.45 -34.42 -16.72
C SER A 358 -29.69 -33.17 -16.29
N ILE A 359 -30.14 -31.96 -16.67
CA ILE A 359 -29.51 -30.67 -16.39
C ILE A 359 -30.22 -29.97 -15.22
N SER A 360 -29.45 -29.58 -14.20
CA SER A 360 -29.88 -28.62 -13.17
C SER A 360 -29.08 -27.33 -13.28
N VAL A 361 -29.74 -26.18 -13.46
CA VAL A 361 -29.05 -24.88 -13.58
C VAL A 361 -28.66 -24.35 -12.20
N VAL A 362 -27.37 -24.11 -12.00
CA VAL A 362 -26.78 -23.58 -10.75
C VAL A 362 -26.63 -22.07 -10.81
N GLU A 363 -26.07 -21.54 -11.91
CA GLU A 363 -25.82 -20.11 -12.08
C GLU A 363 -26.05 -19.67 -13.53
N VAL A 364 -26.53 -18.43 -13.72
CA VAL A 364 -26.86 -17.86 -15.03
C VAL A 364 -26.14 -16.54 -15.22
N VAL A 365 -25.21 -16.49 -16.19
CA VAL A 365 -24.42 -15.31 -16.51
C VAL A 365 -24.97 -14.65 -17.77
N TYR A 366 -25.71 -13.54 -17.62
CA TYR A 366 -26.24 -12.81 -18.77
C TYR A 366 -25.22 -11.85 -19.39
N ILE A 367 -25.03 -12.03 -20.69
CA ILE A 367 -24.16 -11.26 -21.57
C ILE A 367 -25.04 -10.55 -22.61
N PRO A 368 -25.16 -9.21 -22.56
CA PRO A 368 -25.91 -8.49 -23.57
C PRO A 368 -25.20 -8.55 -24.93
N GLY A 369 -25.98 -8.62 -26.01
CA GLY A 369 -25.48 -8.38 -27.36
C GLY A 369 -24.84 -6.98 -27.45
N GLY A 370 -23.69 -6.89 -28.12
CA GLY A 370 -22.86 -5.68 -28.22
C GLY A 370 -23.45 -4.56 -29.08
#